data_AF-A0AAV6ZJJ3-F1
#
_entry.id   AF-A0AAV6ZJJ3-F1
#
_cell.length_a   1.000
_cell.length_b   1.000
_cell.length_c   1.000
_cell.angle_alpha   90.00
_cell.angle_beta   90.00
_cell.angle_gamma   90.00
#
_symmetry.space_group_name_H-M   'P 1'
#
loop_
_entity.id
_entity.type
_entity.pdbx_description
1 polymer ?
#
loop_
_entity_poly.entity_id
_entity_poly.type
_entity_poly.pdbx_seq_one_letter_code
_entity_poly.pdbx_strand_id
1 'polypeptide(L)'
;MSTDAIMENMHHVNQPMEFQEENSKKDQNVMPKPLIKFFQGEPEVLGVTQLFIGMNHIFFGIILTISFHDSHYYFTDLFVHSGVLFWGGIVYVLSGSLSIAASYKPSLGKVNASLALNIISTIAVVASVFIFVAIFMSLAYGHHYYSSHCAYYEPSLECEGEFRSKVLHDGITSTLLLFTVLELCIALSTSIFGCKTVCRTSYSDVVR
;
A
#
# COMPACT_ATOMS: atom_id res chain seq x y z
N MET A 1 -21.83 -49.42 44.30
CA MET A 1 -21.16 -48.13 44.50
C MET A 1 -21.08 -47.50 43.13
N SER A 2 -22.17 -46.81 42.75
CA SER A 2 -22.50 -46.48 41.35
C SER A 2 -21.58 -45.40 40.80
N THR A 3 -21.04 -45.65 39.61
CA THR A 3 -20.23 -44.75 38.79
C THR A 3 -20.97 -43.48 38.35
N ASP A 4 -22.25 -43.35 38.68
CA ASP A 4 -23.13 -42.26 38.20
C ASP A 4 -22.93 -40.94 38.97
N ALA A 5 -22.45 -40.99 40.21
CA ALA A 5 -22.27 -39.78 41.04
C ALA A 5 -21.02 -38.95 40.68
N ILE A 6 -20.11 -39.48 39.86
CA ILE A 6 -18.88 -38.78 39.43
C ILE A 6 -19.11 -38.02 38.12
N MET A 7 -20.09 -38.42 37.30
CA MET A 7 -20.33 -37.79 35.99
C MET A 7 -21.17 -36.50 36.09
N GLU A 8 -22.04 -36.39 37.10
CA GLU A 8 -22.91 -35.22 37.27
C GLU A 8 -22.16 -33.98 37.78
N ASN A 9 -21.01 -34.18 38.43
CA ASN A 9 -20.14 -33.08 38.91
C ASN A 9 -19.12 -32.57 37.89
N MET A 10 -18.95 -33.23 36.73
CA MET A 10 -18.05 -32.75 35.67
C MET A 10 -18.72 -31.84 34.65
N HIS A 11 -20.06 -31.86 34.56
CA HIS A 11 -20.78 -31.02 33.59
C HIS A 11 -20.99 -29.57 34.07
N HIS A 12 -20.96 -29.33 35.40
CA HIS A 12 -21.11 -28.00 36.00
C HIS A 12 -19.80 -27.19 36.14
N VAL A 13 -18.63 -27.81 35.94
CA VAL A 13 -17.32 -27.15 36.17
C VAL A 13 -16.68 -26.62 34.87
N ASN A 14 -17.09 -27.08 33.69
CA ASN A 14 -16.53 -26.62 32.40
C ASN A 14 -17.31 -25.46 31.76
N GLN A 15 -18.52 -25.16 32.22
CA GLN A 15 -19.34 -24.04 31.71
C GLN A 15 -18.85 -22.62 32.03
N PRO A 16 -18.06 -22.33 33.09
CA PRO A 16 -17.58 -20.97 33.36
C PRO A 16 -16.49 -20.51 32.39
N MET A 17 -15.63 -21.42 31.90
CA MET A 17 -14.52 -21.07 31.00
C MET A 17 -14.99 -20.76 29.58
N GLU A 18 -15.96 -21.50 29.05
CA GLU A 18 -16.47 -21.28 27.69
C GLU A 18 -17.28 -19.97 27.62
N PHE A 19 -18.05 -19.64 28.66
CA PHE A 19 -18.77 -18.36 28.77
C PHE A 19 -17.82 -17.17 29.01
N GLN A 20 -16.72 -17.33 29.74
CA GLN A 20 -15.72 -16.27 29.88
C GLN A 20 -14.82 -16.13 28.65
N GLU A 21 -14.50 -17.21 27.94
CA GLU A 21 -13.75 -17.15 26.68
C GLU A 21 -14.61 -16.56 25.56
N GLU A 22 -15.92 -16.87 25.54
CA GLU A 22 -16.87 -16.29 24.60
C GLU A 22 -17.13 -14.81 24.92
N ASN A 23 -17.23 -14.40 26.20
CA ASN A 23 -17.34 -12.98 26.58
C ASN A 23 -16.02 -12.20 26.42
N SER A 24 -14.86 -12.84 26.61
CA SER A 24 -13.53 -12.26 26.33
C SER A 24 -13.32 -12.09 24.82
N LYS A 25 -13.71 -13.09 24.01
CA LYS A 25 -13.80 -12.95 22.55
C LYS A 25 -14.83 -11.89 22.17
N LYS A 26 -15.93 -11.73 22.90
CA LYS A 26 -16.97 -10.74 22.58
C LYS A 26 -16.49 -9.31 22.81
N ASP A 27 -15.80 -9.03 23.91
CA ASP A 27 -15.22 -7.71 24.22
C ASP A 27 -14.01 -7.39 23.31
N GLN A 28 -13.13 -8.37 23.02
CA GLN A 28 -12.04 -8.19 22.04
C GLN A 28 -12.53 -8.01 20.59
N ASN A 29 -13.74 -8.48 20.27
CA ASN A 29 -14.35 -8.34 18.93
C ASN A 29 -15.25 -7.10 18.80
N VAL A 30 -15.43 -6.28 19.84
CA VAL A 30 -16.18 -5.02 19.69
C VAL A 30 -15.27 -3.94 19.14
N MET A 31 -15.36 -3.71 17.83
CA MET A 31 -14.64 -2.63 17.16
C MET A 31 -14.96 -1.27 17.83
N PRO A 32 -13.95 -0.43 18.15
CA PRO A 32 -14.20 0.87 18.76
C PRO A 32 -15.12 1.73 17.88
N LYS A 33 -16.18 2.30 18.46
CA LYS A 33 -17.19 3.11 17.73
C LYS A 33 -16.59 4.23 16.86
N PRO A 34 -15.52 4.95 17.27
CA PRO A 34 -14.87 5.95 16.41
C PRO A 34 -14.22 5.33 15.17
N LEU A 35 -13.70 4.10 15.27
CA LEU A 35 -13.10 3.37 14.17
C LEU A 35 -14.15 2.93 13.16
N ILE A 36 -15.27 2.36 13.63
CA ILE A 36 -16.42 2.03 12.78
C ILE A 36 -16.90 3.27 12.02
N LYS A 37 -17.06 4.40 12.74
CA LYS A 37 -17.59 5.64 12.16
C LYS A 37 -16.64 6.26 11.13
N PHE A 38 -15.33 6.24 11.37
CA PHE A 38 -14.34 6.63 10.38
C PHE A 38 -14.43 5.75 9.15
N PHE A 39 -14.47 4.42 9.34
CA PHE A 39 -14.54 3.48 8.23
C PHE A 39 -15.79 3.61 7.36
N GLN A 40 -16.93 4.03 7.90
CA GLN A 40 -18.20 4.12 7.17
C GLN A 40 -18.34 5.29 6.19
N GLY A 41 -17.41 6.26 6.14
CA GLY A 41 -17.55 7.42 5.24
C GLY A 41 -16.25 7.93 4.61
N GLU A 42 -15.17 8.03 5.39
CA GLU A 42 -13.92 8.65 4.92
C GLU A 42 -13.06 7.73 4.03
N PRO A 43 -12.93 6.41 4.30
CA PRO A 43 -12.06 5.55 3.50
C PRO A 43 -12.65 5.03 2.21
N GLU A 44 -13.91 5.33 1.89
CA GLU A 44 -14.40 5.13 0.52
C GLU A 44 -13.60 6.02 -0.44
N VAL A 45 -13.51 7.33 -0.14
CA VAL A 45 -12.77 8.29 -0.97
C VAL A 45 -11.27 7.95 -0.98
N LEU A 46 -10.71 7.62 0.18
CA LEU A 46 -9.30 7.20 0.26
C LEU A 46 -9.07 5.93 -0.56
N GLY A 47 -9.94 4.92 -0.45
CA GLY A 47 -9.81 3.67 -1.19
C GLY A 47 -9.98 3.84 -2.71
N VAL A 48 -10.88 4.71 -3.16
CA VAL A 48 -11.00 5.09 -4.58
C VAL A 48 -9.72 5.80 -5.06
N THR A 49 -9.12 6.63 -4.22
CA THR A 49 -7.85 7.30 -4.53
C THR A 49 -6.70 6.29 -4.64
N GLN A 50 -6.61 5.32 -3.72
CA GLN A 50 -5.62 4.23 -3.76
C GLN A 50 -5.78 3.37 -5.04
N LEU A 51 -7.01 3.04 -5.42
CA LEU A 51 -7.30 2.36 -6.68
C LEU A 51 -6.79 3.16 -7.89
N PHE A 52 -7.12 4.45 -7.93
CA PHE A 52 -6.67 5.32 -9.01
C PHE A 52 -5.13 5.37 -9.08
N ILE A 53 -4.45 5.56 -7.95
CA ILE A 53 -2.98 5.58 -7.88
C ILE A 53 -2.38 4.26 -8.40
N GLY A 54 -2.90 3.12 -7.93
CA GLY A 54 -2.40 1.80 -8.32
C GLY A 54 -2.65 1.49 -9.79
N MET A 55 -3.82 1.84 -10.32
CA MET A 55 -4.12 1.71 -11.75
C MET A 55 -3.22 2.57 -12.62
N ASN A 56 -2.94 3.81 -12.22
CA ASN A 56 -2.00 4.69 -12.94
C ASN A 56 -0.59 4.07 -12.98
N HIS A 57 -0.11 3.51 -11.86
CA HIS A 57 1.18 2.82 -11.84
C HIS A 57 1.24 1.66 -12.84
N ILE A 58 0.23 0.79 -12.85
CA ILE A 58 0.19 -0.35 -13.78
C ILE A 58 0.09 0.15 -15.23
N PHE A 59 -0.77 1.12 -15.51
CA PHE A 59 -0.98 1.66 -16.85
C PHE A 59 0.29 2.31 -17.41
N PHE A 60 0.91 3.22 -16.66
CA PHE A 60 2.17 3.83 -17.08
C PHE A 60 3.32 2.83 -17.08
N GLY A 61 3.31 1.82 -16.20
CA GLY A 61 4.27 0.73 -16.22
C GLY A 61 4.23 -0.05 -17.54
N ILE A 62 3.05 -0.36 -18.05
CA ILE A 62 2.89 -1.00 -19.36
C ILE A 62 3.40 -0.06 -20.48
N ILE A 63 3.00 1.21 -20.45
CA ILE A 63 3.43 2.20 -21.46
C ILE A 63 4.96 2.33 -21.49
N LEU A 64 5.60 2.47 -20.31
CA LEU A 64 7.04 2.64 -20.21
C LEU A 64 7.77 1.37 -20.66
N THR A 65 7.32 0.19 -20.25
CA THR A 65 7.91 -1.08 -20.71
C THR A 65 7.85 -1.23 -22.22
N ILE A 66 6.71 -0.91 -22.86
CA ILE A 66 6.56 -1.05 -24.32
C ILE A 66 7.34 0.05 -25.05
N SER A 67 7.21 1.30 -24.63
CA SER A 67 7.77 2.46 -25.35
C SER A 67 9.29 2.51 -25.31
N PHE A 68 9.91 1.90 -24.29
CA PHE A 68 11.34 1.95 -24.08
C PHE A 68 12.01 0.57 -24.15
N HIS A 69 11.28 -0.49 -24.52
CA HIS A 69 11.79 -1.88 -24.62
C HIS A 69 13.08 -2.00 -25.44
N ASP A 70 13.14 -1.37 -26.60
CA ASP A 70 14.27 -1.47 -27.55
C ASP A 70 15.30 -0.35 -27.40
N SER A 71 15.10 0.52 -26.42
CA SER A 71 16.00 1.64 -26.20
C SER A 71 17.19 1.18 -25.36
N HIS A 72 18.41 1.28 -25.89
CA HIS A 72 19.68 0.95 -25.21
C HIS A 72 20.01 1.90 -24.03
N TYR A 73 18.99 2.44 -23.35
CA TYR A 73 19.15 3.26 -22.17
C TYR A 73 19.22 2.37 -20.94
N TYR A 74 20.35 2.45 -20.23
CA TYR A 74 20.54 1.88 -18.89
C TYR A 74 19.43 2.26 -17.89
N PHE A 75 18.62 3.28 -18.18
CA PHE A 75 17.54 3.79 -17.30
C PHE A 75 16.25 2.99 -17.39
N THR A 76 15.89 2.51 -18.58
CA THR A 76 14.70 1.67 -18.78
C THR A 76 14.84 0.34 -18.04
N ASP A 77 16.08 -0.15 -17.93
CA ASP A 77 16.41 -1.42 -17.28
C ASP A 77 16.00 -1.45 -15.80
N LEU A 78 16.18 -0.35 -15.05
CA LEU A 78 15.83 -0.32 -13.62
C LEU A 78 14.33 -0.42 -13.35
N PHE A 79 13.48 0.19 -14.18
CA PHE A 79 12.03 0.07 -14.04
C PHE A 79 11.55 -1.36 -14.33
N VAL A 80 12.04 -1.92 -15.43
CA VAL A 80 11.65 -3.26 -15.88
C VAL A 80 12.19 -4.32 -14.91
N HIS A 81 13.45 -4.20 -14.49
CA HIS A 81 14.08 -5.15 -13.59
C HIS A 81 13.52 -5.08 -12.17
N SER A 82 13.28 -3.87 -11.63
CA SER A 82 12.69 -3.73 -10.29
C SER A 82 11.20 -4.09 -10.25
N GLY A 83 10.49 -3.99 -11.39
CA GLY A 83 9.06 -4.19 -11.49
C GLY A 83 8.23 -3.23 -10.62
N VAL A 84 8.82 -2.11 -10.15
CA VAL A 84 8.24 -1.22 -9.12
C VAL A 84 6.83 -0.73 -9.44
N LEU A 85 6.57 -0.46 -10.72
CA LEU A 85 5.26 0.02 -11.17
C LEU A 85 4.18 -1.07 -11.15
N PHE A 86 4.58 -2.35 -11.20
CA PHE A 86 3.65 -3.48 -11.16
C PHE A 86 3.37 -3.91 -9.73
N TRP A 87 4.41 -4.29 -8.98
CA TRP A 87 4.19 -4.81 -7.62
C TRP A 87 3.71 -3.70 -6.67
N GLY A 88 4.22 -2.46 -6.82
CA GLY A 88 3.70 -1.31 -6.09
C GLY A 88 2.25 -1.01 -6.44
N GLY A 89 1.92 -0.95 -7.74
CA GLY A 89 0.56 -0.73 -8.22
C GLY A 89 -0.44 -1.79 -7.74
N ILE A 90 -0.06 -3.07 -7.75
CA ILE A 90 -0.89 -4.17 -7.24
C ILE A 90 -1.19 -4.00 -5.75
N VAL A 91 -0.18 -3.68 -4.94
CA VAL A 91 -0.36 -3.45 -3.50
C VAL A 91 -1.34 -2.31 -3.25
N TYR A 92 -1.22 -1.19 -3.98
CA TYR A 92 -2.13 -0.05 -3.84
C TYR A 92 -3.56 -0.38 -4.26
N VAL A 93 -3.75 -1.15 -5.33
CA VAL A 93 -5.08 -1.62 -5.78
C VAL A 93 -5.73 -2.52 -4.72
N LEU A 94 -4.97 -3.45 -4.14
CA LEU A 94 -5.47 -4.34 -3.09
C LEU A 94 -5.85 -3.56 -1.83
N SER A 95 -5.01 -2.61 -1.42
CA SER A 95 -5.26 -1.72 -0.29
C SER A 95 -6.55 -0.91 -0.49
N GLY A 96 -6.68 -0.26 -1.66
CA GLY A 96 -7.85 0.54 -2.00
C GLY A 96 -9.15 -0.26 -2.08
N SER A 97 -9.09 -1.44 -2.70
CA SER A 97 -10.23 -2.36 -2.79
C SER A 97 -10.74 -2.75 -1.40
N LEU A 98 -9.83 -3.02 -0.47
CA LEU A 98 -10.19 -3.42 0.88
C LEU A 98 -10.69 -2.25 1.73
N SER A 99 -10.13 -1.04 1.55
CA SER A 99 -10.63 0.19 2.16
C SER A 99 -12.09 0.47 1.75
N ILE A 100 -12.44 0.30 0.47
CA ILE A 100 -13.84 0.41 -0.01
C ILE A 100 -14.72 -0.71 0.54
N ALA A 101 -14.22 -1.96 0.56
CA ALA A 101 -14.99 -3.08 1.09
C ALA A 101 -15.27 -2.94 2.60
N ALA A 102 -14.36 -2.31 3.33
CA ALA A 102 -14.49 -1.97 4.74
C ALA A 102 -15.45 -0.79 4.97
N SER A 103 -15.61 0.12 4.00
CA SER A 103 -16.53 1.25 4.16
C SER A 103 -18.00 0.87 4.00
N TYR A 104 -18.33 0.00 3.05
CA TYR A 104 -19.71 -0.41 2.82
C TYR A 104 -20.26 -1.36 3.90
N LYS A 105 -19.46 -2.36 4.30
CA LYS A 105 -19.83 -3.37 5.32
C LYS A 105 -18.65 -3.59 6.27
N PRO A 106 -18.42 -2.68 7.23
CA PRO A 106 -17.30 -2.78 8.17
C PRO A 106 -17.44 -4.04 9.03
N SER A 107 -16.39 -4.85 9.05
CA SER A 107 -16.23 -5.95 10.00
C SER A 107 -14.82 -5.89 10.56
N LEU A 108 -14.60 -6.43 11.77
CA LEU A 108 -13.30 -6.41 12.44
C LEU A 108 -12.19 -6.99 11.53
N GLY A 109 -12.48 -8.10 10.86
CA GLY A 109 -11.55 -8.73 9.91
C GLY A 109 -11.18 -7.82 8.73
N LYS A 110 -12.16 -7.14 8.11
CA LYS A 110 -11.90 -6.25 6.97
C LYS A 110 -11.13 -5.00 7.37
N VAL A 111 -11.46 -4.42 8.52
CA VAL A 111 -10.77 -3.23 9.05
C VAL A 111 -9.33 -3.58 9.41
N ASN A 112 -9.10 -4.70 10.10
CA ASN A 112 -7.76 -5.17 10.43
C ASN A 112 -6.94 -5.50 9.18
N ALA A 113 -7.56 -6.14 8.19
CA ALA A 113 -6.89 -6.46 6.94
C ALA A 113 -6.59 -5.19 6.11
N SER A 114 -7.47 -4.18 6.11
CA SER A 114 -7.21 -2.86 5.49
C SER A 114 -6.05 -2.16 6.19
N LEU A 115 -6.02 -2.16 7.52
CA LEU A 115 -4.89 -1.62 8.29
C LEU A 115 -3.57 -2.33 7.96
N ALA A 116 -3.59 -3.66 7.88
CA ALA A 116 -2.40 -4.44 7.51
C ALA A 116 -1.92 -4.10 6.09
N LEU A 117 -2.82 -3.98 5.12
CA LEU A 117 -2.47 -3.58 3.75
C LEU A 117 -1.97 -2.13 3.67
N ASN A 118 -2.46 -1.21 4.51
CA ASN A 118 -1.91 0.15 4.57
C ASN A 118 -0.46 0.15 5.11
N ILE A 119 -0.13 -0.72 6.07
CA ILE A 119 1.25 -0.91 6.55
C ILE A 119 2.13 -1.49 5.43
N ILE A 120 1.65 -2.54 4.74
CA ILE A 120 2.36 -3.13 3.60
C ILE A 120 2.54 -2.09 2.48
N SER A 121 1.53 -1.26 2.21
CA SER A 121 1.59 -0.16 1.25
C SER A 121 2.64 0.87 1.66
N THR A 122 2.77 1.19 2.95
CA THR A 122 3.83 2.07 3.45
C THR A 122 5.22 1.50 3.17
N ILE A 123 5.44 0.20 3.39
CA ILE A 123 6.71 -0.47 3.07
C ILE A 123 6.96 -0.44 1.55
N ALA A 124 5.93 -0.72 0.76
CA ALA A 124 5.99 -0.67 -0.70
C ALA A 124 6.36 0.72 -1.22
N VAL A 125 5.75 1.77 -0.66
CA VAL A 125 6.06 3.18 -0.94
C VAL A 125 7.53 3.46 -0.62
N VAL A 126 8.01 3.08 0.57
CA VAL A 126 9.40 3.36 0.98
C VAL A 126 10.38 2.72 0.00
N ALA A 127 10.19 1.44 -0.33
CA ALA A 127 11.01 0.76 -1.33
C ALA A 127 10.88 1.42 -2.72
N SER A 128 9.68 1.79 -3.13
CA SER A 128 9.43 2.47 -4.41
C SER A 128 10.16 3.82 -4.48
N VAL A 129 10.14 4.61 -3.41
CA VAL A 129 10.85 5.91 -3.34
C VAL A 129 12.36 5.71 -3.50
N PHE A 130 12.96 4.72 -2.84
CA PHE A 130 14.38 4.42 -3.03
C PHE A 130 14.70 4.06 -4.48
N ILE A 131 13.84 3.25 -5.12
CA ILE A 131 13.98 2.86 -6.53
C ILE A 131 13.82 4.08 -7.45
N PHE A 132 12.80 4.92 -7.23
CA PHE A 132 12.61 6.16 -8.00
C PHE A 132 13.81 7.09 -7.87
N VAL A 133 14.37 7.26 -6.68
CA VAL A 133 15.59 8.06 -6.47
C VAL A 133 16.77 7.46 -7.25
N ALA A 134 16.97 6.14 -7.21
CA ALA A 134 18.02 5.48 -7.98
C ALA A 134 17.83 5.69 -9.50
N ILE A 135 16.60 5.68 -9.99
CA ILE A 135 16.25 5.96 -11.39
C ILE A 135 16.57 7.41 -11.74
N PHE A 136 16.16 8.38 -10.91
CA PHE A 136 16.49 9.81 -11.13
C PHE A 136 18.00 10.06 -11.15
N MET A 137 18.75 9.46 -10.21
CA MET A 137 20.20 9.58 -10.19
C MET A 137 20.82 9.02 -11.46
N SER A 138 20.39 7.83 -11.88
CA SER A 138 20.84 7.20 -13.11
C SER A 138 20.56 8.14 -14.30
N LEU A 139 19.32 8.60 -14.47
CA LEU A 139 18.92 9.52 -15.56
C LEU A 139 19.75 10.81 -15.59
N ALA A 140 20.04 11.38 -14.43
CA ALA A 140 20.88 12.58 -14.31
C ALA A 140 22.31 12.31 -14.80
N TYR A 141 22.91 11.18 -14.42
CA TYR A 141 24.23 10.78 -14.93
C TYR A 141 24.24 10.59 -16.45
N GLY A 142 23.23 9.92 -17.00
CA GLY A 142 23.10 9.75 -18.45
C GLY A 142 22.99 11.06 -19.20
N HIS A 143 22.22 12.01 -18.67
CA HIS A 143 22.05 13.32 -19.27
C HIS A 143 23.36 14.11 -19.34
N HIS A 144 24.15 14.10 -18.27
CA HIS A 144 25.45 14.78 -18.28
C HIS A 144 26.38 14.21 -19.34
N TYR A 145 26.42 12.88 -19.48
CA TYR A 145 27.23 12.21 -20.49
C TYR A 145 26.74 12.56 -21.91
N TYR A 146 25.44 12.43 -22.16
CA TYR A 146 24.84 12.63 -23.48
C TYR A 146 24.85 14.09 -23.95
N SER A 147 24.51 15.03 -23.06
CA SER A 147 24.54 16.46 -23.36
C SER A 147 25.95 16.93 -23.72
N SER A 148 26.97 16.38 -23.06
CA SER A 148 28.37 16.65 -23.39
C SER A 148 28.73 16.10 -24.78
N HIS A 149 28.16 14.97 -25.18
CA HIS A 149 28.39 14.34 -26.48
C HIS A 149 27.73 15.14 -27.62
N CYS A 150 26.44 15.50 -27.48
CA CYS A 150 25.71 16.32 -28.46
C CYS A 150 26.17 17.79 -28.50
N ALA A 151 26.87 18.29 -27.49
CA ALA A 151 27.49 19.62 -27.53
C ALA A 151 28.81 19.62 -28.32
N TYR A 152 29.49 18.47 -28.41
CA TYR A 152 30.78 18.33 -29.09
C TYR A 152 30.64 17.97 -30.57
N TYR A 153 29.61 17.19 -30.91
CA TYR A 153 29.25 16.84 -32.29
C TYR A 153 28.08 17.72 -32.78
N GLU A 154 28.02 18.00 -34.07
CA GLU A 154 27.01 18.87 -34.69
C GLU A 154 25.57 18.37 -34.38
N PRO A 155 24.58 19.25 -34.12
CA PRO A 155 23.26 18.82 -33.68
C PRO A 155 22.59 17.94 -34.75
N SER A 156 22.49 16.64 -34.48
CA SER A 156 21.78 15.70 -35.34
C SER A 156 20.28 15.66 -34.95
N LEU A 157 19.42 15.28 -35.91
CA LEU A 157 17.99 15.04 -35.67
C LEU A 157 17.76 13.97 -34.58
N GLU A 158 18.75 13.09 -34.37
CA GLU A 158 18.76 12.07 -33.33
C GLU A 158 18.89 12.68 -31.92
N CYS A 159 19.74 13.69 -31.74
CA CYS A 159 19.87 14.42 -30.45
C CYS A 159 18.56 15.11 -30.04
N GLU A 160 17.76 15.61 -30.99
CA GLU A 160 16.48 16.28 -30.71
C GLU A 160 15.36 15.30 -30.35
N GLY A 161 15.26 14.17 -31.07
CA GLY A 161 14.27 13.12 -30.78
C GLY A 161 14.46 12.48 -29.41
N GLU A 162 15.72 12.27 -29.02
CA GLU A 162 16.11 11.70 -27.73
C GLU A 162 15.81 12.64 -26.56
N PHE A 163 16.05 13.95 -26.72
CA PHE A 163 15.67 14.95 -25.73
C PHE A 163 14.17 14.92 -25.43
N ARG A 164 13.32 14.81 -26.45
CA ARG A 164 11.86 14.74 -26.25
C ARG A 164 11.42 13.49 -25.49
N SER A 165 11.99 12.34 -25.85
CA SER A 165 11.70 11.06 -25.18
C SER A 165 12.08 11.11 -23.70
N LYS A 166 13.22 11.74 -23.38
CA LYS A 166 13.68 11.96 -22.02
C LYS A 166 12.72 12.84 -21.21
N VAL A 167 12.31 13.99 -21.74
CA VAL A 167 11.39 14.91 -21.03
C VAL A 167 10.07 14.20 -20.70
N LEU A 168 9.57 13.36 -21.60
CA LEU A 168 8.38 12.54 -21.36
C LEU A 168 8.62 11.51 -20.25
N HIS A 169 9.75 10.79 -20.29
CA HIS A 169 10.11 9.81 -19.26
C HIS A 169 10.27 10.45 -17.87
N ASP A 170 10.99 11.58 -17.79
CA ASP A 170 11.19 12.34 -16.54
C ASP A 170 9.84 12.85 -15.99
N GLY A 171 8.97 13.36 -16.86
CA GLY A 171 7.63 13.84 -16.50
C GLY A 171 6.73 12.72 -15.96
N ILE A 172 6.70 11.56 -16.63
CA ILE A 172 5.94 10.39 -16.18
C ILE A 172 6.49 9.89 -14.83
N THR A 173 7.81 9.75 -14.72
CA THR A 173 8.47 9.29 -13.48
C THR A 173 8.19 10.22 -12.31
N SER A 174 8.25 11.54 -12.53
CA SER A 174 7.91 12.55 -11.53
C SER A 174 6.44 12.47 -11.10
N THR A 175 5.52 12.28 -12.05
CA THR A 175 4.09 12.13 -11.77
C THR A 175 3.81 10.88 -10.93
N LEU A 176 4.45 9.75 -11.24
CA LEU A 176 4.32 8.51 -10.46
C LEU A 176 4.90 8.61 -9.05
N LEU A 177 6.01 9.34 -8.89
CA LEU A 177 6.56 9.65 -7.57
C LEU A 177 5.57 10.49 -6.74
N LEU A 178 4.92 11.49 -7.34
CA LEU A 178 3.89 12.29 -6.65
C LEU A 178 2.73 11.42 -6.19
N PHE A 179 2.24 10.51 -7.03
CA PHE A 179 1.22 9.54 -6.63
C PHE A 179 1.69 8.60 -5.52
N THR A 180 2.95 8.18 -5.53
CA THR A 180 3.55 7.38 -4.46
C THR A 180 3.61 8.13 -3.12
N VAL A 181 3.92 9.44 -3.15
CA VAL A 181 3.87 10.29 -1.94
C VAL A 181 2.43 10.47 -1.44
N LEU A 182 1.47 10.64 -2.35
CA LEU A 182 0.04 10.70 -1.97
C LEU A 182 -0.41 9.39 -1.30
N GLU A 183 0.01 8.24 -1.82
CA GLU A 183 -0.25 6.94 -1.19
C GLU A 183 0.34 6.87 0.21
N LEU A 184 1.57 7.39 0.42
CA LEU A 184 2.18 7.46 1.74
C LEU A 184 1.31 8.24 2.73
N CYS A 185 0.81 9.40 2.31
CA CYS A 185 -0.04 10.24 3.15
C CYS A 185 -1.34 9.52 3.54
N ILE A 186 -1.96 8.81 2.59
CA ILE A 186 -3.17 8.02 2.82
C ILE A 186 -2.88 6.87 3.78
N ALA A 187 -1.85 6.06 3.50
CA ALA A 187 -1.47 4.89 4.28
C ALA A 187 -1.07 5.25 5.72
N LEU A 188 -0.34 6.36 5.92
CA LEU A 188 0.03 6.85 7.24
C LEU A 188 -1.18 7.38 8.01
N SER A 189 -2.03 8.19 7.37
CA SER A 189 -3.21 8.79 8.04
C SER A 189 -4.18 7.70 8.51
N THR A 190 -4.47 6.73 7.65
CA THR A 190 -5.31 5.57 7.97
C THR A 190 -4.69 4.69 9.05
N SER A 191 -3.38 4.43 8.98
CA SER A 191 -2.67 3.60 9.97
C SER A 191 -2.61 4.25 11.35
N ILE A 192 -2.33 5.56 11.42
CA ILE A 192 -2.29 6.30 12.69
C ILE A 192 -3.67 6.32 13.35
N PHE A 193 -4.73 6.54 12.57
CA PHE A 193 -6.09 6.54 13.08
C PHE A 193 -6.53 5.14 13.53
N GLY A 194 -6.22 4.10 12.73
CA GLY A 194 -6.47 2.71 13.06
C GLY A 194 -5.74 2.26 14.33
N CYS A 195 -4.42 2.48 14.41
CA CYS A 195 -3.64 2.11 15.59
C CYS A 195 -4.09 2.85 16.85
N LYS A 196 -4.35 4.17 16.78
CA LYS A 196 -4.81 4.94 17.96
C LYS A 196 -6.12 4.42 18.53
N THR A 197 -7.01 3.93 17.68
CA THR A 197 -8.31 3.41 18.11
C THR A 197 -8.20 1.96 18.59
N VAL A 198 -7.45 1.10 17.91
CA VAL A 198 -7.22 -0.30 18.32
C VAL A 198 -6.39 -0.41 19.61
N CYS A 199 -5.27 0.32 19.72
CA CYS A 199 -4.42 0.29 20.92
C CYS A 199 -5.14 0.81 22.17
N ARG A 200 -6.10 1.73 22.02
CA ARG A 200 -6.90 2.21 23.15
C ARG A 200 -7.85 1.15 23.69
N THR A 201 -8.44 0.32 22.82
CA THR A 201 -9.27 -0.81 23.25
C THR A 201 -8.45 -1.87 23.97
N SER A 202 -7.28 -2.22 23.44
CA SER A 202 -6.40 -3.21 24.07
C SER A 202 -5.89 -2.78 25.44
N TYR A 203 -5.63 -1.48 25.67
CA TYR A 203 -5.23 -0.99 27.00
C TYR A 203 -6.37 -1.05 28.02
N SER A 204 -7.61 -0.74 27.62
CA SER A 204 -8.76 -0.84 28.53
C SER A 204 -9.08 -2.28 28.95
N ASP A 205 -8.78 -3.26 28.10
CA ASP A 205 -9.02 -4.68 28.40
C ASP A 205 -7.99 -5.29 29.35
N VAL A 206 -6.78 -4.70 29.44
CA VAL A 206 -5.71 -5.17 30.35
C VAL A 206 -5.82 -4.57 31.75
N VAL A 207 -6.52 -3.44 31.90
CA VAL A 207 -6.67 -2.71 33.18
C VAL A 207 -7.93 -3.12 33.95
N ARG A 208 -8.82 -3.92 33.33
CA ARG A 208 -10.04 -4.45 33.95
C ARG A 208 -9.79 -5.86 34.49
#